data_AF-A0A926QGE3-F1
#
_entry.id   AF-A0A926QGE3-F1
#
_cell.length_a   1.000
_cell.length_b   1.000
_cell.length_c   1.000
_cell.angle_alpha   90.00
_cell.angle_beta   90.00
_cell.angle_gamma   90.00
#
_symmetry.space_group_name_H-M   'P 1'
#
loop_
_entity.id
_entity.type
_entity.pdbx_description
1 polymer ?
#
loop_
_entity_poly.entity_id
_entity_poly.type
_entity_poly.pdbx_seq_one_letter_code
_entity_poly.pdbx_strand_id
1 'polypeptide(L)'
;MSTIRHRTLAVALAAATTLGLTACQDSAPTVAAPSSTSTSSSPSSSSSETSTTQSSTTESSTSSESSTTSETSSSSGSEQPGQCYDSVSLYWSKKGSGTQVKPAGSAVTTDARSGAKLEITPSKGQVKDGGSSYPYEDGKQALLFDIKFKLTDTSGYAVLSYLQWSLSDDKGNNCRRDSGGSSPVIDKQISVVSLNEQKTEFQGQVAFVVPKGKDYSKYTLLFSYDTEDGNEAKVGWAG
;
A
#
# COMPACT_ATOMS: atom_id res chain seq x y z
N MET A 1 6.35 44.27 -45.52
CA MET A 1 5.57 43.49 -46.51
C MET A 1 4.84 42.39 -45.76
N SER A 2 3.51 42.44 -45.81
CA SER A 2 2.55 41.60 -45.09
C SER A 2 2.46 40.19 -45.67
N THR A 3 2.15 39.20 -44.83
CA THR A 3 0.95 38.37 -45.07
C THR A 3 0.45 37.76 -43.76
N ILE A 4 -0.73 38.21 -43.33
CA ILE A 4 -1.60 37.56 -42.34
C ILE A 4 -2.46 36.55 -43.11
N ARG A 5 -2.64 35.33 -42.57
CA ARG A 5 -3.82 34.51 -42.90
C ARG A 5 -4.37 33.87 -41.62
N HIS A 6 -5.49 34.44 -41.18
CA HIS A 6 -6.44 33.82 -40.27
C HIS A 6 -7.11 32.60 -40.93
N ARG A 7 -7.36 31.55 -40.15
CA ARG A 7 -8.52 30.68 -40.37
C ARG A 7 -9.21 30.36 -39.05
N THR A 8 -10.52 30.32 -39.18
CA THR A 8 -11.57 30.59 -38.19
C THR A 8 -12.11 29.31 -37.57
N LEU A 9 -12.73 29.46 -36.39
CA LEU A 9 -13.46 28.46 -35.58
C LEU A 9 -14.50 27.62 -36.35
N ALA A 10 -14.79 26.43 -35.81
CA ALA A 10 -16.15 25.90 -35.77
C ALA A 10 -16.42 25.25 -34.40
N VAL A 11 -17.28 25.93 -33.63
CA VAL A 11 -17.94 25.44 -32.42
C VAL A 11 -19.12 24.58 -32.88
N ALA A 12 -19.30 23.39 -32.30
CA ALA A 12 -20.55 22.64 -32.41
C ALA A 12 -21.20 22.54 -31.01
N LEU A 13 -22.19 23.41 -30.77
CA LEU A 13 -23.23 23.20 -29.78
C LEU A 13 -24.19 22.13 -30.33
N ALA A 14 -24.44 21.08 -29.56
CA ALA A 14 -25.62 20.24 -29.73
C ALA A 14 -26.44 20.32 -28.44
N ALA A 15 -27.61 20.94 -28.53
CA ALA A 15 -28.57 21.07 -27.44
C ALA A 15 -29.82 20.21 -27.72
N ALA A 16 -30.22 19.47 -26.68
CA ALA A 16 -31.56 19.15 -26.18
C ALA A 16 -32.66 18.52 -27.07
N THR A 17 -33.23 17.42 -26.54
CA THR A 17 -34.69 17.09 -26.50
C THR A 17 -34.93 16.09 -25.34
N THR A 18 -35.43 16.53 -24.17
CA THR A 18 -36.82 16.53 -23.66
C THR A 18 -37.39 15.20 -23.12
N LEU A 19 -37.64 15.21 -21.79
CA LEU A 19 -38.82 14.79 -21.01
C LEU A 19 -39.45 13.40 -21.20
N GLY A 20 -39.51 12.68 -20.07
CA GLY A 20 -40.52 11.67 -19.76
C GLY A 20 -40.60 11.42 -18.25
N LEU A 21 -41.58 12.03 -17.58
CA LEU A 21 -41.99 11.67 -16.22
C LEU A 21 -42.86 10.39 -16.26
N THR A 22 -42.60 9.45 -15.38
CA THR A 22 -43.68 8.72 -14.68
C THR A 22 -43.22 8.38 -13.26
N ALA A 23 -44.00 8.85 -12.30
CA ALA A 23 -43.94 8.46 -10.91
C ALA A 23 -44.57 7.06 -10.74
N CYS A 24 -43.90 6.19 -9.99
CA CYS A 24 -44.59 5.15 -9.22
C CYS A 24 -44.19 5.36 -7.75
N GLN A 25 -45.06 6.03 -7.02
CA GLN A 25 -45.21 5.77 -5.60
C GLN A 25 -45.79 4.36 -5.47
N ASP A 26 -45.18 3.48 -4.69
CA ASP A 26 -45.97 2.46 -4.02
C ASP A 26 -45.41 2.17 -2.63
N SER A 27 -46.34 1.97 -1.72
CA SER A 27 -46.17 1.95 -0.28
C SER A 27 -45.59 0.63 0.21
N ALA A 28 -44.83 0.70 1.29
CA ALA A 28 -44.39 -0.47 2.05
C ALA A 28 -45.57 -1.31 2.54
N PRO A 29 -45.32 -2.59 2.82
CA PRO A 29 -45.88 -3.22 4.00
C PRO A 29 -44.79 -3.43 5.06
N THR A 30 -45.02 -2.84 6.22
CA THR A 30 -44.43 -3.19 7.51
C THR A 30 -44.61 -4.69 7.78
N VAL A 31 -43.52 -5.40 8.07
CA VAL A 31 -43.60 -6.69 8.77
C VAL A 31 -42.80 -6.58 10.06
N ALA A 32 -43.50 -6.89 11.15
CA ALA A 32 -43.12 -6.72 12.53
C ALA A 32 -41.94 -7.60 12.96
N ALA A 33 -41.21 -7.11 13.95
CA ALA A 33 -40.33 -7.91 14.80
C ALA A 33 -41.16 -8.76 15.78
N PRO A 34 -40.78 -10.00 16.07
CA PRO A 34 -41.18 -10.65 17.32
C PRO A 34 -40.16 -10.36 18.43
N SER A 35 -40.65 -9.78 19.53
CA SER A 35 -39.96 -9.71 20.81
C SER A 35 -39.95 -11.08 21.50
N SER A 36 -38.78 -11.43 22.04
CA SER A 36 -38.50 -12.16 23.31
C SER A 36 -39.33 -13.37 23.72
N THR A 37 -38.67 -14.47 24.15
CA THR A 37 -38.41 -14.77 25.58
C THR A 37 -37.74 -16.16 25.73
N SER A 38 -36.68 -16.19 26.55
CA SER A 38 -36.12 -17.25 27.42
C SER A 38 -36.35 -18.74 27.12
N THR A 39 -35.31 -19.58 27.28
CA THR A 39 -34.98 -20.31 28.53
C THR A 39 -33.99 -21.46 28.25
N SER A 40 -32.90 -21.49 29.01
CA SER A 40 -32.14 -22.63 29.57
C SER A 40 -32.03 -23.97 28.80
N SER A 41 -30.79 -24.47 28.64
CA SER A 41 -30.23 -25.60 29.43
C SER A 41 -28.96 -26.17 28.78
N SER A 42 -27.83 -26.19 29.51
CA SER A 42 -26.77 -27.19 29.31
C SER A 42 -27.25 -28.55 29.83
N PRO A 43 -26.68 -29.66 29.33
CA PRO A 43 -25.66 -30.32 30.16
C PRO A 43 -24.46 -30.89 29.38
N SER A 44 -23.37 -31.05 30.14
CA SER A 44 -22.16 -31.82 29.88
C SER A 44 -22.44 -33.29 29.51
N SER A 45 -21.50 -33.94 28.80
CA SER A 45 -20.67 -35.02 29.37
C SER A 45 -19.74 -35.67 28.32
N SER A 46 -18.57 -36.05 28.84
CA SER A 46 -17.42 -36.73 28.26
C SER A 46 -17.68 -37.97 27.41
N SER A 47 -16.72 -38.34 26.57
CA SER A 47 -15.92 -39.57 26.75
C SER A 47 -14.74 -39.63 25.77
N SER A 48 -13.62 -40.07 26.32
CA SER A 48 -12.36 -40.44 25.69
C SER A 48 -12.54 -41.63 24.73
N GLU A 49 -11.65 -41.80 23.75
CA GLU A 49 -10.86 -43.04 23.62
C GLU A 49 -9.72 -42.92 22.60
N THR A 50 -8.62 -43.56 23.00
CA THR A 50 -7.36 -43.79 22.31
C THR A 50 -7.52 -44.89 21.26
N SER A 51 -6.79 -44.82 20.15
CA SER A 51 -6.29 -46.02 19.47
C SER A 51 -5.05 -45.71 18.63
N THR A 52 -3.94 -46.29 19.07
CA THR A 52 -2.72 -46.58 18.32
C THR A 52 -2.99 -47.51 17.14
N THR A 53 -2.32 -47.28 16.00
CA THR A 53 -1.95 -48.37 15.10
C THR A 53 -0.60 -48.09 14.45
N GLN A 54 0.30 -49.05 14.64
CA GLN A 54 1.64 -49.20 14.11
C GLN A 54 1.58 -50.00 12.79
N SER A 55 2.25 -49.56 11.73
CA SER A 55 3.13 -50.43 10.93
C SER A 55 3.85 -49.71 9.79
N SER A 56 5.10 -50.10 9.67
CA SER A 56 6.17 -49.82 8.72
C SER A 56 5.91 -50.33 7.29
N THR A 57 6.50 -49.69 6.26
CA THR A 57 7.51 -50.32 5.38
C THR A 57 8.30 -49.30 4.55
N THR A 58 9.54 -49.72 4.29
CA THR A 58 10.69 -49.15 3.56
C THR A 58 10.48 -48.94 2.06
N GLU A 59 11.11 -47.93 1.44
CA GLU A 59 11.91 -48.13 0.22
C GLU A 59 12.85 -46.96 -0.09
N SER A 60 14.07 -47.33 -0.48
CA SER A 60 15.17 -46.45 -0.91
C SER A 60 14.93 -45.93 -2.33
N SER A 61 15.41 -44.72 -2.61
CA SER A 61 15.85 -44.36 -3.96
C SER A 61 16.95 -43.31 -3.89
N THR A 62 18.14 -43.76 -4.29
CA THR A 62 19.32 -42.96 -4.62
C THR A 62 19.09 -42.31 -5.97
N SER A 63 19.35 -41.01 -6.09
CA SER A 63 19.75 -40.38 -7.36
C SER A 63 20.59 -39.14 -7.07
N SER A 64 21.80 -39.18 -7.58
CA SER A 64 22.86 -38.20 -7.45
C SER A 64 22.72 -37.05 -8.45
N GLU A 65 23.23 -35.90 -8.04
CA GLU A 65 23.94 -34.88 -8.83
C GLU A 65 23.21 -34.11 -9.94
N SER A 66 22.87 -32.86 -9.60
CA SER A 66 23.46 -31.69 -10.27
C SER A 66 23.27 -30.44 -9.39
N SER A 67 24.25 -30.21 -8.51
CA SER A 67 24.33 -28.99 -7.72
C SER A 67 25.04 -27.91 -8.56
N THR A 68 24.27 -27.16 -9.36
CA THR A 68 24.71 -25.83 -9.78
C THR A 68 24.30 -24.88 -8.64
N THR A 69 25.21 -24.64 -7.71
CA THR A 69 25.10 -23.55 -6.74
C THR A 69 25.17 -22.24 -7.50
N SER A 70 24.03 -21.76 -7.96
CA SER A 70 23.84 -20.32 -8.14
C SER A 70 23.94 -19.72 -6.74
N GLU A 71 24.91 -18.86 -6.53
CA GLU A 71 25.01 -18.03 -5.34
C GLU A 71 23.81 -17.07 -5.31
N THR A 72 22.65 -17.59 -4.92
CA THR A 72 21.60 -16.76 -4.34
C THR A 72 22.23 -16.25 -3.05
N SER A 73 22.73 -15.02 -3.10
CA SER A 73 23.08 -14.24 -1.93
C SER A 73 21.78 -13.97 -1.17
N SER A 74 21.28 -14.97 -0.47
CA SER A 74 20.30 -14.81 0.59
C SER A 74 21.01 -14.05 1.69
N SER A 75 20.98 -12.72 1.62
CA SER A 75 21.46 -11.88 2.70
C SER A 75 20.49 -12.03 3.87
N SER A 76 20.60 -13.14 4.59
CA SER A 76 20.14 -13.24 5.97
C SER A 76 21.13 -12.44 6.82
N GLY A 77 21.13 -11.12 6.62
CA GLY A 77 21.96 -10.18 7.34
C GLY A 77 21.32 -9.90 8.68
N SER A 78 22.04 -10.20 9.75
CA SER A 78 21.73 -9.80 11.12
C SER A 78 21.49 -8.29 11.17
N GLU A 79 20.44 -7.84 11.85
CA GLU A 79 20.16 -6.41 12.03
C GLU A 79 21.39 -5.68 12.57
N GLN A 80 22.01 -4.82 11.75
CA GLN A 80 23.09 -3.98 12.21
C GLN A 80 22.51 -2.79 13.00
N PRO A 81 23.00 -2.52 14.22
CA PRO A 81 22.56 -1.40 15.02
C PRO A 81 22.60 -0.08 14.23
N GLY A 82 21.51 0.67 14.26
CA GLY A 82 21.44 2.00 13.66
C GLY A 82 21.30 2.05 12.14
N GLN A 83 20.89 0.97 11.49
CA GLN A 83 20.47 0.97 10.07
C GLN A 83 19.00 0.58 9.94
N CYS A 84 18.39 0.90 8.81
CA CYS A 84 17.15 0.25 8.43
C CYS A 84 17.45 -1.20 8.05
N TYR A 85 16.73 -2.16 8.63
CA TYR A 85 16.64 -3.51 8.10
C TYR A 85 15.41 -4.20 8.69
N ASP A 86 14.73 -4.99 7.88
CA ASP A 86 14.11 -6.24 8.33
C ASP A 86 13.97 -7.14 7.10
N SER A 87 14.60 -8.31 7.11
CA SER A 87 14.69 -9.31 6.04
C SER A 87 13.35 -9.94 5.60
N VAL A 88 12.22 -9.31 5.92
CA VAL A 88 10.88 -9.93 5.87
C VAL A 88 9.80 -9.00 5.29
N SER A 89 10.10 -7.74 4.94
CA SER A 89 9.07 -6.86 4.38
C SER A 89 8.80 -7.21 2.92
N LEU A 90 7.85 -8.12 2.68
CA LEU A 90 7.27 -8.35 1.34
C LEU A 90 6.73 -7.04 0.77
N TYR A 91 6.69 -6.92 -0.55
CA TYR A 91 6.24 -5.78 -1.33
C TYR A 91 7.12 -4.53 -1.17
N TRP A 92 8.44 -4.69 -1.32
CA TRP A 92 9.41 -3.59 -1.24
C TRP A 92 10.02 -3.24 -2.60
N SER A 93 10.36 -1.97 -2.78
CA SER A 93 11.01 -1.44 -3.97
C SER A 93 12.37 -0.84 -3.64
N LYS A 94 13.32 -0.95 -4.56
CA LYS A 94 14.61 -0.26 -4.49
C LYS A 94 14.65 0.99 -5.36
N LYS A 95 15.57 1.89 -5.01
CA LYS A 95 15.99 2.96 -5.90
C LYS A 95 16.86 2.38 -7.02
N GLY A 96 16.31 2.31 -8.22
CA GLY A 96 17.01 1.93 -9.45
C GLY A 96 17.72 3.12 -10.11
N SER A 97 18.48 2.84 -11.16
CA SER A 97 19.16 3.89 -11.95
C SER A 97 18.17 4.79 -12.71
N GLY A 98 17.00 4.24 -13.06
CA GLY A 98 15.89 4.97 -13.69
C GLY A 98 14.94 5.66 -12.72
N THR A 99 15.14 5.55 -11.39
CA THR A 99 14.25 6.17 -10.41
C THR A 99 14.37 7.69 -10.47
N GLN A 100 13.27 8.37 -10.80
CA GLN A 100 13.20 9.82 -10.75
C GLN A 100 13.02 10.28 -9.30
N VAL A 101 14.11 10.71 -8.66
CA VAL A 101 14.07 11.27 -7.30
C VAL A 101 13.77 12.76 -7.34
N LYS A 102 12.82 13.20 -6.52
CA LYS A 102 12.41 14.60 -6.36
C LYS A 102 12.66 15.11 -4.95
N PRO A 103 12.64 16.44 -4.72
CA PRO A 103 12.68 17.00 -3.39
C PRO A 103 11.49 16.52 -2.54
N ALA A 104 11.69 16.24 -1.26
CA ALA A 104 10.58 15.89 -0.37
C ALA A 104 9.53 17.02 -0.29
N GLY A 105 8.26 16.65 -0.23
CA GLY A 105 7.14 17.60 -0.27
C GLY A 105 6.67 17.97 -1.69
N SER A 106 7.38 17.58 -2.75
CA SER A 106 7.02 17.96 -4.12
C SER A 106 6.02 17.01 -4.78
N ALA A 107 5.18 17.56 -5.65
CA ALA A 107 4.23 16.79 -6.45
C ALA A 107 4.92 16.13 -7.66
N VAL A 108 4.51 14.91 -7.99
CA VAL A 108 4.93 14.20 -9.20
C VAL A 108 3.73 13.56 -9.89
N THR A 109 3.60 13.78 -11.19
CA THR A 109 2.67 13.04 -12.06
C THR A 109 3.34 11.77 -12.59
N THR A 110 2.67 10.63 -12.46
CA THR A 110 3.10 9.33 -12.98
C THR A 110 1.91 8.58 -13.60
N ASP A 111 2.20 7.67 -14.53
CA ASP A 111 1.18 6.85 -15.17
C ASP A 111 0.74 5.72 -14.24
N ALA A 112 -0.57 5.61 -14.01
CA ALA A 112 -1.17 4.45 -13.38
C ALA A 112 -1.21 3.26 -14.36
N ARG A 113 -1.21 2.04 -13.82
CA ARG A 113 -1.22 0.80 -14.64
C ARG A 113 -2.41 0.70 -15.60
N SER A 114 -3.52 1.37 -15.29
CA SER A 114 -4.75 1.39 -16.10
C SER A 114 -4.74 2.42 -17.24
N GLY A 115 -3.69 3.24 -17.37
CA GLY A 115 -3.62 4.34 -18.34
C GLY A 115 -4.01 5.72 -17.79
N ALA A 116 -4.54 5.81 -16.56
CA ALA A 116 -4.77 7.09 -15.91
C ALA A 116 -3.45 7.80 -15.53
N LYS A 117 -3.51 9.11 -15.27
CA LYS A 117 -2.40 9.88 -14.70
C LYS A 117 -2.68 10.25 -13.26
N LEU A 118 -1.72 9.95 -12.39
CA LEU A 118 -1.80 10.19 -10.96
C LEU A 118 -0.74 11.19 -10.54
N GLU A 119 -1.17 12.30 -9.96
CA GLU A 119 -0.32 13.20 -9.21
C GLU A 119 -0.22 12.72 -7.75
N ILE A 120 1.00 12.60 -7.25
CA ILE A 120 1.33 12.14 -5.91
C ILE A 120 2.14 13.22 -5.21
N THR A 121 1.71 13.61 -4.01
CA THR A 121 2.40 14.60 -3.18
C THR A 121 2.58 14.06 -1.76
N PRO A 122 3.74 13.47 -1.43
CA PRO A 122 4.08 13.14 -0.06
C PRO A 122 4.49 14.38 0.72
N SER A 123 4.26 14.36 2.04
CA SER A 123 4.88 15.29 2.99
C SER A 123 6.39 15.01 3.14
N LYS A 124 7.09 15.83 3.93
CA LYS A 124 8.53 15.65 4.23
C LYS A 124 8.85 14.52 5.22
N GLY A 125 7.83 13.84 5.75
CA GLY A 125 8.00 12.90 6.84
C GLY A 125 8.01 13.59 8.20
N GLN A 126 7.37 12.97 9.18
CA GLN A 126 7.32 13.42 10.57
C GLN A 126 7.77 12.30 11.48
N VAL A 127 8.68 12.62 12.39
CA VAL A 127 9.11 11.66 13.41
C VAL A 127 8.00 11.50 14.44
N LYS A 128 7.69 10.24 14.78
CA LYS A 128 6.69 9.88 15.79
C LYS A 128 7.25 8.77 16.68
N ASP A 129 7.14 8.96 17.98
CA ASP A 129 7.37 7.91 18.96
C ASP A 129 6.17 6.96 19.03
N GLY A 130 6.42 5.73 19.49
CA GLY A 130 5.35 4.78 19.79
C GLY A 130 4.54 5.23 21.00
N GLY A 131 3.30 4.77 21.10
CA GLY A 131 2.47 4.99 22.29
C GLY A 131 2.88 4.08 23.45
N SER A 132 2.40 4.36 24.66
CA SER A 132 2.67 3.51 25.83
C SER A 132 2.17 2.07 25.67
N SER A 133 1.08 1.88 24.92
CA SER A 133 0.48 0.56 24.66
C SER A 133 1.15 -0.19 23.50
N TYR A 134 1.83 0.53 22.62
CA TYR A 134 2.51 -0.01 21.44
C TYR A 134 3.84 0.74 21.24
N PRO A 135 4.82 0.56 22.14
CA PRO A 135 6.12 1.18 22.00
C PRO A 135 6.87 0.52 20.83
N TYR A 136 7.66 1.31 20.10
CA TYR A 136 8.69 0.73 19.24
C TYR A 136 9.82 0.17 20.11
N GLU A 137 10.60 -0.75 19.54
CA GLU A 137 11.83 -1.26 20.14
C GLU A 137 12.80 -0.12 20.50
N ASP A 138 13.64 -0.35 21.51
CA ASP A 138 14.61 0.64 21.97
C ASP A 138 15.48 1.16 20.82
N GLY A 139 15.62 2.48 20.75
CA GLY A 139 16.36 3.14 19.68
C GLY A 139 15.66 3.19 18.32
N LYS A 140 14.38 2.79 18.22
CA LYS A 140 13.56 2.90 17.01
C LYS A 140 12.40 3.89 17.22
N GLN A 141 11.94 4.47 16.12
CA GLN A 141 10.76 5.34 16.05
C GLN A 141 10.10 5.22 14.67
N ALA A 142 8.97 5.87 14.44
CA ALA A 142 8.37 5.95 13.12
C ALA A 142 8.72 7.26 12.40
N LEU A 143 8.85 7.15 11.07
CA LEU A 143 8.80 8.27 10.14
C LEU A 143 7.48 8.16 9.36
N LEU A 144 6.54 9.05 9.67
CA LEU A 144 5.18 9.10 9.14
C LEU A 144 5.09 10.09 7.98
N PHE A 145 4.50 9.68 6.86
CA PHE A 145 4.26 10.53 5.71
C PHE A 145 2.76 10.64 5.43
N ASP A 146 2.24 11.87 5.41
CA ASP A 146 0.96 12.16 4.73
C ASP A 146 1.16 12.16 3.23
N ILE A 147 0.29 11.47 2.50
CA ILE A 147 0.33 11.37 1.04
C ILE A 147 -0.99 11.85 0.46
N LYS A 148 -0.91 12.80 -0.47
CA LYS A 148 -2.05 13.26 -1.29
C LYS A 148 -1.95 12.68 -2.69
N PHE A 149 -3.10 12.27 -3.21
CA PHE A 149 -3.28 11.69 -4.52
C PHE A 149 -4.36 12.44 -5.28
N LYS A 150 -4.12 12.66 -6.57
CA LYS A 150 -5.08 13.28 -7.48
C LYS A 150 -4.96 12.66 -8.85
N LEU A 151 -6.07 12.17 -9.41
CA LEU A 151 -6.15 11.86 -10.83
C LEU A 151 -6.14 13.16 -11.62
N THR A 152 -5.15 13.30 -12.50
CA THR A 152 -5.05 14.42 -13.45
C THR A 152 -5.59 14.05 -14.83
N ASP A 153 -5.83 12.75 -15.05
CA ASP A 153 -6.50 12.20 -16.23
C ASP A 153 -7.39 11.04 -15.76
N THR A 154 -8.69 11.13 -16.05
CA THR A 154 -9.72 10.18 -15.61
C THR A 154 -10.09 9.15 -16.67
N SER A 155 -9.30 9.00 -17.73
CA SER A 155 -9.48 7.97 -18.77
C SER A 155 -9.31 6.52 -18.24
N GLY A 156 -8.81 6.35 -17.02
CA GLY A 156 -8.70 5.07 -16.32
C GLY A 156 -8.89 5.22 -14.80
N TYR A 157 -8.23 4.36 -14.03
CA TYR A 157 -8.32 4.33 -12.56
C TYR A 157 -6.98 4.05 -11.87
N ALA A 158 -6.73 4.57 -10.67
CA ALA A 158 -5.55 4.22 -9.88
C ALA A 158 -5.94 3.36 -8.68
N VAL A 159 -5.31 2.21 -8.49
CA VAL A 159 -5.44 1.41 -7.26
C VAL A 159 -4.23 1.72 -6.38
N LEU A 160 -4.53 2.22 -5.18
CA LEU A 160 -3.54 2.69 -4.22
C LEU A 160 -3.52 1.79 -3.00
N SER A 161 -2.32 1.49 -2.50
CA SER A 161 -2.12 0.79 -1.24
C SER A 161 -0.84 1.21 -0.55
N TYR A 162 -0.79 1.09 0.79
CA TYR A 162 0.44 1.24 1.56
C TYR A 162 1.54 0.27 1.11
N LEU A 163 1.16 -0.85 0.47
CA LEU A 163 2.09 -1.84 -0.09
C LEU A 163 2.94 -1.32 -1.26
N GLN A 164 2.54 -0.20 -1.89
CA GLN A 164 3.26 0.42 -3.00
C GLN A 164 4.39 1.35 -2.55
N TRP A 165 4.58 1.48 -1.23
CA TRP A 165 5.50 2.44 -0.63
C TRP A 165 6.66 1.73 0.05
N SER A 166 7.88 2.20 -0.23
CA SER A 166 9.10 1.77 0.46
C SER A 166 9.87 2.99 0.95
N LEU A 167 10.71 2.82 1.96
CA LEU A 167 11.61 3.86 2.43
C LEU A 167 13.01 3.25 2.49
N SER A 168 13.96 3.85 1.79
CA SER A 168 15.37 3.44 1.83
C SER A 168 16.19 4.43 2.65
N ASP A 169 17.09 3.94 3.49
CA ASP A 169 18.07 4.76 4.19
C ASP A 169 19.20 5.24 3.26
N ASP A 170 20.18 5.95 3.82
CA ASP A 170 21.32 6.53 3.09
C ASP A 170 22.27 5.48 2.48
N LYS A 171 22.16 4.23 2.92
CA LYS A 171 22.91 3.08 2.41
C LYS A 171 22.10 2.24 1.43
N GLY A 172 20.84 2.61 1.18
CA GLY A 172 19.93 1.88 0.32
C GLY A 172 19.24 0.70 0.99
N ASN A 173 19.35 0.55 2.32
CA ASN A 173 18.61 -0.48 3.04
C ASN A 173 17.15 -0.06 3.21
N ASN A 174 16.22 -1.00 3.04
CA ASN A 174 14.80 -0.74 3.23
C ASN A 174 14.42 -0.71 4.72
N CYS A 175 13.63 0.28 5.09
CA CYS A 175 13.03 0.41 6.40
C CYS A 175 11.73 -0.39 6.45
N ARG A 176 11.51 -1.09 7.58
CA ARG A 176 10.27 -1.84 7.83
C ARG A 176 9.08 -0.88 7.80
N ARG A 177 8.03 -1.20 7.03
CA ARG A 177 6.76 -0.47 7.14
C ARG A 177 6.14 -0.67 8.51
N ASP A 178 5.71 0.43 9.11
CA ASP A 178 4.77 0.38 10.21
C ASP A 178 3.36 0.38 9.60
N SER A 179 2.76 -0.81 9.52
CA SER A 179 1.50 -1.02 8.81
C SER A 179 0.63 -2.04 9.53
N GLY A 180 -0.68 -1.81 9.52
CA GLY A 180 -1.69 -2.67 10.16
C GLY A 180 -2.64 -1.86 11.03
N GLY A 181 -3.80 -2.45 11.38
CA GLY A 181 -4.84 -1.78 12.20
C GLY A 181 -4.41 -1.40 13.62
N SER A 182 -3.19 -1.77 14.02
CA SER A 182 -2.61 -1.52 15.35
C SER A 182 -1.43 -0.55 15.33
N SER A 183 -1.13 0.10 14.20
CA SER A 183 -0.05 1.12 14.17
C SER A 183 -0.41 2.26 15.13
N PRO A 184 0.49 2.64 16.05
CA PRO A 184 0.20 3.68 17.04
C PRO A 184 0.27 5.10 16.47
N VAL A 185 0.73 5.28 15.23
CA VAL A 185 1.04 6.60 14.66
C VAL A 185 0.28 6.90 13.36
N ILE A 186 -0.44 5.92 12.81
CA ILE A 186 -1.21 6.08 11.58
C ILE A 186 -2.69 6.30 11.93
N ASP A 187 -3.20 7.49 11.63
CA ASP A 187 -4.62 7.81 11.79
C ASP A 187 -5.44 7.33 10.59
N LYS A 188 -4.86 7.39 9.38
CA LYS A 188 -5.56 7.08 8.12
C LYS A 188 -4.68 6.33 7.15
N GLN A 189 -4.54 5.02 7.33
CA GLN A 189 -3.74 4.19 6.45
C GLN A 189 -4.29 4.20 5.00
N ILE A 190 -3.38 4.23 4.03
CA ILE A 190 -3.74 3.93 2.63
C ILE A 190 -3.97 2.42 2.52
N SER A 191 -5.21 1.95 2.69
CA SER A 191 -5.51 0.50 2.63
C SER A 191 -5.47 -0.04 1.20
N VAL A 192 -6.64 -0.21 0.56
CA VAL A 192 -6.78 -0.43 -0.87
C VAL A 192 -7.86 0.53 -1.34
N VAL A 193 -7.46 1.53 -2.13
CA VAL A 193 -8.34 2.60 -2.57
C VAL A 193 -8.28 2.71 -4.09
N SER A 194 -9.45 2.67 -4.73
CA SER A 194 -9.56 2.99 -6.15
C SER A 194 -9.92 4.46 -6.32
N LEU A 195 -9.13 5.17 -7.13
CA LEU A 195 -9.47 6.48 -7.66
C LEU A 195 -9.94 6.33 -9.10
N ASN A 196 -11.02 7.02 -9.44
CA ASN A 196 -11.63 7.02 -10.76
C ASN A 196 -12.40 8.34 -10.96
N GLU A 197 -13.20 8.44 -12.02
CA GLU A 197 -14.01 9.64 -12.31
C GLU A 197 -14.95 10.07 -11.17
N GLN A 198 -15.40 9.14 -10.32
CA GLN A 198 -16.30 9.43 -9.19
C GLN A 198 -15.55 9.83 -7.93
N LYS A 199 -14.27 9.46 -7.84
CA LYS A 199 -13.38 9.77 -6.71
C LYS A 199 -11.98 10.05 -7.24
N THR A 200 -11.75 11.31 -7.58
CA THR A 200 -10.50 11.74 -8.23
C THR A 200 -9.39 12.04 -7.24
N GLU A 201 -9.69 12.21 -5.96
CA GLU A 201 -8.70 12.58 -4.93
C GLU A 201 -8.78 11.68 -3.70
N PHE A 202 -7.62 11.46 -3.07
CA PHE A 202 -7.52 10.78 -1.79
C PHE A 202 -6.30 11.29 -1.00
N GLN A 203 -6.41 11.24 0.31
CA GLN A 203 -5.30 11.49 1.22
C GLN A 203 -5.26 10.38 2.25
N GLY A 204 -4.06 9.85 2.50
CA GLY A 204 -3.81 8.84 3.54
C GLY A 204 -2.35 8.90 4.00
N GLN A 205 -1.98 7.94 4.83
CA GLN A 205 -0.69 7.90 5.52
C GLN A 205 0.03 6.58 5.31
N VAL A 206 1.36 6.66 5.32
CA VAL A 206 2.28 5.52 5.43
C VAL A 206 3.33 5.86 6.48
N ALA A 207 3.76 4.88 7.26
CA ALA A 207 4.83 5.04 8.22
C ALA A 207 5.87 3.93 8.08
N PHE A 208 7.09 4.23 8.51
CA PHE A 208 8.21 3.31 8.48
C PHE A 208 8.96 3.37 9.80
N VAL A 209 9.34 2.20 10.33
CA VAL A 209 10.18 2.09 11.53
C VAL A 209 11.62 2.41 11.15
N VAL A 210 12.20 3.41 11.79
CA VAL A 210 13.54 3.94 11.52
C VAL A 210 14.36 4.05 12.82
N PRO A 211 15.69 3.97 12.77
CA PRO A 211 16.53 4.24 13.94
C PRO A 211 16.41 5.69 14.39
N LYS A 212 16.39 5.93 15.71
CA LYS A 212 16.35 7.28 16.32
C LYS A 212 17.61 8.09 16.00
N GLY A 213 17.45 9.41 15.92
CA GLY A 213 18.55 10.38 15.80
C GLY A 213 19.32 10.35 14.47
N LYS A 214 18.73 9.77 13.42
CA LYS A 214 19.31 9.76 12.08
C LYS A 214 18.96 11.02 11.29
N ASP A 215 19.76 11.30 10.28
CA ASP A 215 19.49 12.35 9.30
C ASP A 215 18.53 11.84 8.23
N TYR A 216 17.23 12.06 8.44
CA TYR A 216 16.19 11.58 7.52
C TYR A 216 16.16 12.30 6.17
N SER A 217 16.88 13.42 6.01
CA SER A 217 17.00 14.08 4.70
C SER A 217 17.73 13.21 3.67
N LYS A 218 18.52 12.24 4.13
CA LYS A 218 19.23 11.27 3.29
C LYS A 218 18.39 10.06 2.91
N TYR A 219 17.20 9.92 3.50
CA TYR A 219 16.30 8.80 3.22
C TYR A 219 15.54 9.11 1.93
N THR A 220 15.14 8.06 1.20
CA THR A 220 14.32 8.18 -0.01
C THR A 220 13.03 7.42 0.16
N LEU A 221 11.90 8.13 0.14
CA LEU A 221 10.57 7.53 0.02
C LEU A 221 10.36 7.12 -1.44
N LEU A 222 9.97 5.88 -1.68
CA LEU A 222 9.85 5.28 -3.01
C LEU A 222 8.40 4.86 -3.25
N PHE A 223 7.93 5.05 -4.48
CA PHE A 223 6.63 4.59 -4.93
C PHE A 223 6.75 3.70 -6.16
N SER A 224 6.12 2.53 -6.12
CA SER A 224 5.98 1.61 -7.24
C SER A 224 4.57 1.04 -7.31
N TYR A 225 3.98 1.02 -8.51
CA TYR A 225 2.71 0.32 -8.74
C TYR A 225 2.88 -1.19 -8.76
N ASP A 226 4.06 -1.64 -9.13
CA ASP A 226 4.42 -3.02 -9.05
C ASP A 226 4.86 -3.30 -7.61
N THR A 227 4.32 -4.36 -7.03
CA THR A 227 4.57 -4.72 -5.65
C THR A 227 5.46 -5.96 -5.57
N GLU A 228 6.06 -6.42 -6.67
CA GLU A 228 7.07 -7.48 -6.62
C GLU A 228 8.28 -7.06 -5.79
N ASP A 229 8.81 -8.00 -5.01
CA ASP A 229 9.95 -7.77 -4.13
C ASP A 229 11.20 -7.36 -4.91
N GLY A 230 11.80 -6.25 -4.50
CA GLY A 230 13.06 -5.76 -5.05
C GLY A 230 12.93 -5.10 -6.42
N ASN A 231 11.71 -4.79 -6.84
CA ASN A 231 11.48 -4.05 -8.07
C ASN A 231 12.02 -2.61 -7.99
N GLU A 232 12.29 -2.01 -9.14
CA GLU A 232 12.78 -0.64 -9.20
C GLU A 232 11.63 0.35 -9.20
N ALA A 233 11.62 1.24 -8.21
CA ALA A 233 10.62 2.31 -8.13
C ALA A 233 10.81 3.30 -9.29
N LYS A 234 9.72 3.72 -9.92
CA LYS A 234 9.78 4.75 -10.98
C LYS A 234 10.03 6.15 -10.40
N VAL A 235 9.50 6.42 -9.21
CA VAL A 235 9.54 7.75 -8.58
C VAL A 235 9.95 7.61 -7.11
N GLY A 236 10.71 8.58 -6.63
CA GLY A 236 11.01 8.73 -5.21
C GLY A 236 11.14 10.17 -4.77
N TRP A 237 11.22 10.38 -3.46
CA TRP A 237 11.35 11.68 -2.81
C TRP A 237 12.42 11.64 -1.72
N ALA A 238 13.34 12.59 -1.74
CA ALA A 238 14.41 12.74 -0.76
C ALA A 238 14.69 14.22 -0.46
N GLY A 239 15.32 14.50 0.68
CA GLY A 239 15.71 15.85 1.10
C GLY A 239 14.90 16.45 2.23
#